data_AF-A0A061B0R3-F1
#
_entry.id   AF-A0A061B0R3-F1
#
_cell.length_a   1.000
_cell.length_b   1.000
_cell.length_c   1.000
_cell.angle_alpha   90.00
_cell.angle_beta   90.00
_cell.angle_gamma   90.00
#
_symmetry.space_group_name_H-M   'P 1'
#
loop_
_entity.id
_entity.type
_entity.pdbx_description
1 polymer ?
#
loop_
_entity_poly.entity_id
_entity_poly.type
_entity_poly.pdbx_seq_one_letter_code
_entity_poly.pdbx_strand_id
1 'polypeptide(L)'
;MSIDINWQDFGNDTSLSESIRSFLDEQFSSLPLPDFLRDLHVANVCLGTIAPEVTIRHIGAPFPEFYIHQQMDKRSDEETPDGVKGRNKSVEINKGIILDHSSNLGTSSEIGDNGTSDAAIEDQGNEDTEDRSRDIQFLVELEYKGDVSIELHVDLLLNYPSPGFIKLPVKLRIVDLGIHSLAVISHVNKVVYISFLCDVTDEQFDSLLANPQQLVSRDQSYRPRIDIIRTLKIESEIGDSQGDGSVLRNVGKVEKFLTDMLRQVLRDELAWPGWISLDFNDEESDEEDEDDQQNEDSVDPLEP
;
A
#
# COMPACT_ATOMS: atom_id res chain seq x y z
N MET A 1 23.89 -6.42 3.75
CA MET A 1 24.18 -5.23 4.57
C MET A 1 22.92 -4.91 5.34
N SER A 2 22.98 -4.80 6.67
CA SER A 2 21.82 -4.41 7.49
C SER A 2 21.66 -2.89 7.46
N ILE A 3 20.42 -2.41 7.43
CA ILE A 3 20.07 -0.99 7.54
C ILE A 3 19.58 -0.73 8.97
N ASP A 4 20.09 0.33 9.60
CA ASP A 4 19.51 0.85 10.83
C ASP A 4 18.38 1.81 10.48
N ILE A 5 17.14 1.46 10.88
CA ILE A 5 15.95 2.29 10.66
C ILE A 5 15.68 3.10 11.93
N ASN A 6 15.47 4.42 11.79
CA ASN A 6 15.06 5.25 12.91
C ASN A 6 13.57 5.01 13.25
N TRP A 7 13.29 3.93 13.95
CA TRP A 7 11.92 3.49 14.26
C TRP A 7 11.20 4.39 15.26
N GLN A 8 11.92 5.23 16.01
CA GLN A 8 11.29 6.14 16.99
C GLN A 8 10.44 7.22 16.31
N ASP A 9 10.86 7.66 15.13
CA ASP A 9 10.14 8.66 14.35
C ASP A 9 8.87 8.03 13.74
N PHE A 10 8.98 6.80 13.21
CA PHE A 10 7.85 6.07 12.62
C PHE A 10 6.84 5.59 13.67
N GLY A 11 7.31 5.02 14.79
CA GLY A 11 6.44 4.44 15.82
C GLY A 11 5.57 5.47 16.55
N ASN A 12 6.00 6.74 16.57
CA ASN A 12 5.26 7.85 17.17
C ASN A 12 4.48 8.69 16.14
N ASP A 13 4.59 8.38 14.85
CA ASP A 13 3.90 9.12 13.81
C ASP A 13 2.39 8.81 13.85
N THR A 14 1.62 9.81 14.29
CA THR A 14 0.16 9.72 14.38
C THR A 14 -0.48 9.71 12.99
N SER A 15 0.10 10.38 12.00
CA SER A 15 -0.42 10.42 10.63
C SER A 15 -0.35 9.06 9.96
N LEU A 16 0.80 8.39 10.10
CA LEU A 16 1.00 7.02 9.60
C LEU A 16 0.04 6.03 10.28
N SER A 17 -0.06 6.11 11.61
CA SER A 17 -0.95 5.24 12.38
C SER A 17 -2.41 5.41 11.97
N GLU A 18 -2.85 6.65 11.76
CA GLU A 18 -4.22 6.96 11.31
C GLU A 18 -4.47 6.51 9.87
N SER A 19 -3.49 6.65 8.98
CA SER A 19 -3.61 6.16 7.61
C SER A 19 -3.73 4.63 7.55
N ILE A 20 -2.92 3.89 8.33
CA ILE A 20 -3.03 2.43 8.44
C ILE A 20 -4.37 2.03 9.06
N ARG A 21 -4.83 2.78 10.08
CA ARG A 21 -6.14 2.57 10.71
C ARG A 21 -7.26 2.69 9.67
N SER A 22 -7.30 3.80 8.94
CA SER A 22 -8.32 4.07 7.92
C SER A 22 -8.30 3.03 6.81
N PHE A 23 -7.12 2.64 6.34
CA PHE A 23 -6.97 1.61 5.32
C PHE A 23 -7.53 0.26 5.78
N LEU A 24 -7.12 -0.22 6.96
CA LEU A 24 -7.60 -1.51 7.47
C LEU A 24 -9.11 -1.49 7.73
N ASP A 25 -9.64 -0.36 8.19
CA ASP A 25 -11.07 -0.17 8.42
C ASP A 25 -11.89 -0.25 7.13
N GLU A 26 -11.39 0.35 6.04
CA GLU A 26 -11.98 0.25 4.72
C GLU A 26 -11.94 -1.19 4.19
N GLN A 27 -10.80 -1.89 4.33
CA GLN A 27 -10.68 -3.27 3.89
C GLN A 27 -11.61 -4.20 4.67
N PHE A 28 -11.68 -4.06 5.99
CA PHE A 28 -12.59 -4.87 6.81
C PHE A 28 -14.06 -4.60 6.52
N SER A 29 -14.42 -3.35 6.22
CA SER A 29 -15.79 -2.97 5.83
C SER A 29 -16.20 -3.58 4.49
N SER A 30 -15.25 -3.82 3.59
CA SER A 30 -15.50 -4.41 2.27
C SER A 30 -15.70 -5.94 2.31
N LEU A 31 -15.28 -6.60 3.39
CA LEU A 31 -15.30 -8.06 3.49
C LEU A 31 -16.64 -8.61 4.01
N PRO A 32 -17.06 -9.81 3.55
CA PRO A 32 -18.29 -10.42 4.01
C PRO A 32 -18.17 -10.87 5.47
N LEU A 33 -18.88 -10.18 6.37
CA LEU A 33 -18.97 -10.56 7.78
C LEU A 33 -20.02 -11.67 7.99
N PRO A 34 -19.74 -12.68 8.84
CA PRO A 34 -20.70 -13.68 9.26
C PRO A 34 -21.92 -13.08 9.98
N ASP A 35 -23.03 -13.81 10.01
CA ASP A 35 -24.30 -13.39 10.62
C ASP A 35 -24.23 -13.14 12.14
N PHE A 36 -23.19 -13.67 12.79
CA PHE A 36 -22.92 -13.47 14.22
C PHE A 36 -22.02 -12.28 14.52
N LEU A 37 -21.52 -11.54 13.52
CA LEU A 37 -20.69 -10.35 13.69
C LEU A 37 -21.33 -9.13 13.04
N ARG A 38 -21.22 -7.97 13.70
CA ARG A 38 -21.57 -6.66 13.14
C ARG A 38 -20.61 -5.58 13.62
N ASP A 39 -20.67 -4.44 12.94
CA ASP A 39 -20.06 -3.20 13.40
C ASP A 39 -18.54 -3.35 13.68
N LEU A 40 -17.86 -4.18 12.87
CA LEU A 40 -16.42 -4.37 12.94
C LEU A 40 -15.72 -3.08 12.47
N HIS A 41 -14.84 -2.55 13.32
CA HIS A 41 -14.02 -1.41 12.97
C HIS A 41 -12.67 -1.42 13.70
N VAL A 42 -11.69 -0.72 13.14
CA VAL A 42 -10.35 -0.55 13.70
C VAL A 42 -10.35 0.64 14.65
N ALA A 43 -10.21 0.35 15.94
CA ALA A 43 -10.21 1.35 17.00
C ALA A 43 -8.85 2.04 17.12
N ASN A 44 -7.75 1.28 17.02
CA ASN A 44 -6.41 1.82 17.19
C ASN A 44 -5.37 0.97 16.45
N VAL A 45 -4.29 1.61 16.00
CA VAL A 45 -3.12 0.97 15.41
C VAL A 45 -1.88 1.51 16.12
N CYS A 46 -1.04 0.62 16.61
CA CYS A 46 0.26 0.97 17.17
C CYS A 46 1.34 0.14 16.47
N LEU A 47 2.34 0.82 15.89
CA LEU A 47 3.46 0.17 15.22
C LEU A 47 4.49 -0.43 16.18
N GLY A 48 4.34 -0.19 17.48
CA GLY A 48 5.24 -0.70 18.49
C GLY A 48 6.59 0.02 18.51
N THR A 49 7.49 -0.48 19.34
CA THR A 49 8.80 0.11 19.62
C THR A 49 9.96 -0.67 18.98
N ILE A 50 9.69 -1.88 18.49
CA ILE A 50 10.70 -2.78 17.94
C ILE A 50 10.63 -2.75 16.41
N ALA A 51 11.73 -2.30 15.79
CA ALA A 51 11.87 -2.23 14.34
C ALA A 51 12.05 -3.62 13.69
N PRO A 52 11.70 -3.78 12.41
CA PRO A 52 12.14 -4.92 11.61
C PRO A 52 13.65 -4.89 11.37
N GLU A 53 14.27 -6.06 11.26
CA GLU A 53 15.61 -6.22 10.70
C GLU A 53 15.50 -6.18 9.17
N VAL A 54 16.24 -5.28 8.53
CA VAL A 54 16.23 -5.10 7.08
C VAL A 54 17.62 -5.32 6.52
N THR A 55 17.76 -6.32 5.67
CA THR A 55 19.00 -6.65 4.98
C THR A 55 18.88 -6.39 3.48
N ILE A 56 19.67 -5.47 2.94
CA ILE A 56 19.76 -5.25 1.49
C ILE A 56 20.41 -6.46 0.85
N ARG A 57 19.70 -7.05 -0.10
CA ARG A 57 20.14 -8.17 -0.92
C ARG A 57 20.58 -7.72 -2.31
N HIS A 58 19.85 -6.81 -2.95
CA HIS A 58 20.16 -6.30 -4.29
C HIS A 58 19.66 -4.86 -4.47
N ILE A 59 20.28 -4.10 -5.37
CA ILE A 59 19.86 -2.75 -5.77
C ILE A 59 19.73 -2.72 -7.28
N GLY A 60 18.60 -2.22 -7.80
CA GLY A 60 18.35 -2.17 -9.24
C GLY A 60 17.33 -1.11 -9.63
N ALA A 61 16.87 -1.19 -10.88
CA ALA A 61 15.81 -0.33 -11.38
C ALA A 61 14.43 -0.77 -10.82
N PRO A 62 13.53 0.18 -10.53
CA PRO A 62 12.15 -0.11 -10.14
C PRO A 62 11.38 -0.94 -11.16
N PHE A 63 10.40 -1.70 -10.67
CA PHE A 63 9.49 -2.43 -11.54
C PHE A 63 8.64 -1.49 -12.42
N PRO A 64 8.37 -1.85 -13.69
CA PRO A 64 7.55 -1.07 -14.61
C PRO A 64 6.16 -0.72 -14.07
N GLU A 65 5.55 -1.60 -13.28
CA GLU A 65 4.22 -1.44 -12.70
C GLU A 65 4.11 -0.19 -11.82
N PHE A 66 5.18 0.20 -11.12
CA PHE A 66 5.18 1.42 -10.31
C PHE A 66 5.05 2.68 -11.16
N TYR A 67 5.67 2.71 -12.34
CA TYR A 67 5.51 3.83 -13.29
C TYR A 67 4.11 3.88 -13.89
N ILE A 68 3.53 2.71 -14.22
CA ILE A 68 2.19 2.61 -14.79
C ILE A 68 1.15 3.15 -13.79
N HIS A 69 1.29 2.79 -12.51
CA HIS A 69 0.41 3.26 -11.46
C HIS A 69 0.39 4.79 -11.37
N GLN A 70 1.56 5.44 -11.32
CA GLN A 70 1.61 6.91 -11.28
C GLN A 70 1.01 7.58 -12.51
N GLN A 71 1.15 6.96 -13.69
CA GLN A 71 0.52 7.48 -14.92
C GLN A 71 -1.01 7.39 -14.87
N MET A 72 -1.56 6.35 -14.23
CA MET A 72 -3.01 6.21 -14.03
C MET A 72 -3.55 7.23 -13.03
N ASP A 73 -2.79 7.52 -11.97
CA ASP A 73 -3.20 8.52 -10.97
C ASP A 73 -3.20 9.93 -11.57
N LYS A 74 -2.16 10.29 -12.33
CA LYS A 74 -2.08 11.60 -13.03
C LYS A 74 -3.27 11.82 -13.99
N ARG A 75 -3.68 10.79 -14.74
CA ARG A 75 -4.84 10.88 -15.65
C ARG A 75 -6.16 11.05 -14.91
N SER A 76 -6.26 10.51 -13.70
CA SER A 76 -7.48 10.59 -12.89
C SER A 76 -7.69 12.00 -12.32
N ASP A 77 -6.60 12.70 -12.01
CA ASP A 77 -6.62 14.09 -11.52
C ASP A 77 -6.92 15.12 -12.63
N GLU A 78 -6.59 14.83 -13.90
CA GLU A 78 -6.83 15.74 -15.04
C GLU A 78 -8.30 15.76 -15.51
N GLU A 79 -9.12 14.79 -15.10
CA GLU A 79 -10.53 14.71 -15.51
C GLU A 79 -11.53 15.44 -14.57
N THR A 80 -11.06 16.06 -13.48
CA THR A 80 -11.93 16.81 -12.55
C THR A 80 -11.67 18.32 -12.59
N PRO A 81 -12.59 19.16 -13.11
CA PRO A 81 -12.50 20.61 -13.03
C PRO A 81 -13.25 21.12 -11.79
N ASP A 82 -12.60 21.14 -10.62
CA ASP A 82 -12.67 22.27 -9.67
C ASP A 82 -11.76 22.01 -8.46
N GLY A 83 -11.03 23.04 -8.05
CA GLY A 83 -9.96 22.95 -7.06
C GLY A 83 -10.45 22.86 -5.62
N VAL A 84 -10.05 21.78 -4.93
CA VAL A 84 -9.65 21.79 -3.51
C VAL A 84 -8.61 20.67 -3.33
N LYS A 85 -7.31 21.00 -3.38
CA LYS A 85 -6.23 20.05 -3.04
C LYS A 85 -5.73 20.32 -1.64
N GLY A 86 -6.27 19.60 -0.66
CA GLY A 86 -5.59 19.34 0.61
C GLY A 86 -5.27 17.85 0.65
N ARG A 87 -4.10 17.44 0.15
CA ARG A 87 -3.64 16.06 0.24
C ARG A 87 -2.77 15.97 1.48
N ASN A 88 -3.29 15.35 2.53
CA ASN A 88 -2.46 14.87 3.63
C ASN A 88 -1.61 13.71 3.11
N LYS A 89 -0.40 13.52 3.65
CA LYS A 89 0.42 12.29 3.48
C LYS A 89 -0.47 11.05 3.52
N SER A 90 -0.81 10.48 2.37
CA SER A 90 -1.68 9.31 2.26
C SER A 90 -0.83 8.08 2.04
N VAL A 91 -0.98 7.11 2.94
CA VAL A 91 -0.56 5.74 2.67
C VAL A 91 -1.65 5.13 1.79
N GLU A 92 -1.40 5.03 0.49
CA GLU A 92 -2.32 4.34 -0.42
C GLU A 92 -1.85 2.89 -0.56
N ILE A 93 -2.76 1.95 -0.45
CA ILE A 93 -2.45 0.54 -0.66
C ILE A 93 -3.22 0.08 -1.88
N ASN A 94 -2.49 -0.23 -2.94
CA ASN A 94 -3.10 -0.51 -4.24
C ASN A 94 -3.52 -1.97 -4.34
N LYS A 95 -4.78 -2.18 -4.71
CA LYS A 95 -5.30 -3.47 -5.14
C LYS A 95 -4.77 -3.75 -6.53
N GLY A 96 -3.67 -4.50 -6.63
CA GLY A 96 -3.04 -4.87 -7.90
C GLY A 96 -4.07 -5.18 -8.99
N ILE A 97 -4.22 -4.24 -9.94
CA ILE A 97 -5.16 -4.36 -11.04
C ILE A 97 -4.58 -5.37 -12.01
N ILE A 98 -5.25 -6.51 -12.20
CA ILE A 98 -4.98 -7.43 -13.31
C ILE A 98 -5.33 -6.69 -14.59
N LEU A 99 -4.32 -6.15 -15.28
CA LEU A 99 -4.49 -5.62 -16.63
C LEU A 99 -4.71 -6.80 -17.58
N ASP A 100 -5.97 -7.03 -17.92
CA ASP A 100 -6.39 -8.01 -18.92
C ASP A 100 -5.86 -7.57 -20.30
N HIS A 101 -4.67 -8.04 -20.69
CA HIS A 101 -4.19 -7.93 -22.06
C HIS A 101 -4.85 -8.99 -22.95
N SER A 102 -6.17 -8.89 -23.10
CA SER A 102 -6.92 -9.63 -24.11
C SER A 102 -7.30 -8.73 -25.29
N SER A 103 -6.29 -8.26 -26.03
CA SER A 103 -6.48 -7.72 -27.38
C SER A 103 -6.14 -8.76 -28.45
N ASN A 104 -7.14 -9.58 -28.75
CA ASN A 104 -7.56 -10.01 -30.09
C ASN A 104 -6.47 -10.09 -31.20
N LEU A 105 -5.82 -11.25 -31.33
CA LEU A 105 -4.98 -11.56 -32.50
C LEU A 105 -5.87 -12.05 -33.65
N GLY A 106 -6.49 -11.11 -34.35
CA GLY A 106 -7.21 -11.32 -35.60
C GLY A 106 -6.24 -11.62 -36.74
N THR A 107 -6.39 -12.81 -37.32
CA THR A 107 -5.69 -13.28 -38.51
C THR A 107 -6.21 -12.58 -39.76
N SER A 108 -5.35 -11.88 -40.51
CA SER A 108 -5.42 -11.86 -41.97
C SER A 108 -4.13 -11.29 -42.57
N SER A 109 -3.45 -12.16 -43.31
CA SER A 109 -2.34 -11.88 -44.22
C SER A 109 -2.92 -11.45 -45.55
N GLU A 110 -2.63 -10.23 -46.03
CA GLU A 110 -2.56 -9.91 -47.47
C GLU A 110 -1.46 -8.87 -47.75
N ILE A 111 -0.79 -9.11 -48.86
CA ILE A 111 0.39 -8.42 -49.38
C ILE A 111 -0.05 -7.17 -50.16
N GLY A 112 0.67 -6.05 -50.00
CA GLY A 112 0.51 -4.86 -50.83
C GLY A 112 1.68 -3.88 -50.69
N ASP A 113 2.52 -3.87 -51.72
CA ASP A 113 3.64 -2.96 -51.99
C ASP A 113 3.15 -1.54 -52.35
N ASN A 114 3.81 -0.49 -51.83
CA ASN A 114 4.22 0.71 -52.58
C ASN A 114 4.83 1.83 -51.70
N GLY A 115 6.04 2.27 -52.08
CA GLY A 115 6.33 3.69 -52.37
C GLY A 115 6.58 4.69 -51.22
N THR A 116 7.86 4.98 -50.98
CA THR A 116 8.48 6.30 -50.75
C THR A 116 7.62 7.50 -50.31
N SER A 117 7.92 8.06 -49.14
CA SER A 117 8.11 9.52 -48.96
C SER A 117 8.92 9.84 -47.69
N ASP A 118 9.93 10.69 -47.87
CA ASP A 118 10.63 11.44 -46.84
C ASP A 118 9.64 12.28 -46.03
N ALA A 119 9.71 12.19 -44.70
CA ALA A 119 9.39 13.29 -43.81
C ALA A 119 10.15 13.08 -42.49
N ALA A 120 11.05 14.02 -42.20
CA ALA A 120 11.79 14.11 -40.96
C ALA A 120 10.83 14.09 -39.76
N ILE A 121 11.01 13.12 -38.87
CA ILE A 121 10.42 13.19 -37.54
C ILE A 121 11.38 14.05 -36.73
N GLU A 122 10.93 15.28 -36.47
CA GLU A 122 11.54 16.18 -35.50
C GLU A 122 11.56 15.48 -34.14
N ASP A 123 12.77 15.29 -33.63
CA ASP A 123 13.09 14.88 -32.28
C ASP A 123 12.54 15.93 -31.32
N GLN A 124 11.31 15.74 -30.85
CA GLN A 124 10.79 16.51 -29.73
C GLN A 124 11.54 16.04 -28.48
N GLY A 125 12.40 16.93 -27.99
CA GLY A 125 13.21 16.76 -26.79
C GLY A 125 12.37 16.20 -25.65
N ASN A 126 12.82 15.06 -25.15
CA ASN A 126 12.25 14.29 -24.07
C ASN A 126 12.53 15.04 -22.74
N GLU A 127 11.63 15.92 -22.31
CA GLU A 127 11.74 16.58 -20.99
C GLU A 127 11.60 15.58 -19.80
N ASP A 128 11.16 14.34 -20.06
CA ASP A 128 10.97 13.29 -19.03
C ASP A 128 12.26 12.51 -18.66
N THR A 129 13.41 12.79 -19.27
CA THR A 129 14.62 11.97 -19.06
C THR A 129 15.49 12.37 -17.86
N GLU A 130 15.33 13.57 -17.30
CA GLU A 130 16.15 13.99 -16.15
C GLU A 130 15.64 13.42 -14.80
N ASP A 131 14.34 13.16 -14.66
CA ASP A 131 13.73 12.78 -13.37
C ASP A 131 13.91 11.29 -13.00
N ARG A 132 13.95 10.39 -14.00
CA ARG A 132 14.16 8.94 -13.79
C ARG A 132 15.57 8.58 -13.31
N SER A 133 16.50 9.55 -13.25
CA SER A 133 17.87 9.34 -12.81
C SER A 133 18.00 9.04 -11.31
N ARG A 134 16.97 9.37 -10.51
CA ARG A 134 16.92 9.17 -9.06
C ARG A 134 16.09 7.95 -8.63
N ASP A 135 15.52 7.24 -9.59
CA ASP A 135 14.68 6.08 -9.34
C ASP A 135 15.54 4.88 -8.94
N ILE A 136 15.19 4.24 -7.84
CA ILE A 136 15.98 3.15 -7.28
C ILE A 136 15.08 2.15 -6.57
N GLN A 137 15.39 0.86 -6.74
CA GLN A 137 14.72 -0.23 -6.06
C GLN A 137 15.72 -1.05 -5.25
N PHE A 138 15.37 -1.25 -3.99
CA PHE A 138 16.06 -2.14 -3.07
C PHE A 138 15.28 -3.45 -2.96
N LEU A 139 15.96 -4.55 -3.24
CA LEU A 139 15.48 -5.87 -2.84
C LEU A 139 16.01 -6.14 -1.44
N VAL A 140 15.10 -6.30 -0.48
CA VAL A 140 15.41 -6.44 0.93
C VAL A 140 14.86 -7.73 1.48
N GLU A 141 15.60 -8.34 2.39
CA GLU A 141 15.06 -9.34 3.30
C GLU A 141 14.64 -8.63 4.58
N LEU A 142 13.36 -8.77 4.92
CA LEU A 142 12.73 -8.12 6.05
C LEU A 142 12.32 -9.19 7.05
N GLU A 143 12.88 -9.15 8.26
CA GLU A 143 12.44 -9.96 9.39
C GLU A 143 11.83 -9.05 10.46
N TYR A 144 10.53 -9.24 10.71
CA TYR A 144 9.78 -8.51 11.72
C TYR A 144 9.32 -9.48 12.82
N LYS A 145 9.72 -9.17 14.05
CA LYS A 145 9.32 -9.84 15.30
C LYS A 145 8.99 -8.80 16.38
N GLY A 146 8.43 -7.68 15.96
CA GLY A 146 8.15 -6.55 16.85
C GLY A 146 6.81 -6.67 17.56
N ASP A 147 6.41 -5.56 18.15
CA ASP A 147 5.30 -5.39 19.08
C ASP A 147 4.14 -4.56 18.49
N VAL A 148 3.94 -4.64 17.17
CA VAL A 148 2.75 -4.07 16.49
C VAL A 148 1.49 -4.62 17.17
N SER A 149 0.56 -3.71 17.46
CA SER A 149 -0.75 -4.05 17.95
C SER A 149 -1.84 -3.29 17.20
N ILE A 150 -2.89 -4.00 16.82
CA ILE A 150 -4.07 -3.42 16.19
C ILE A 150 -5.27 -3.77 17.06
N GLU A 151 -5.98 -2.75 17.53
CA GLU A 151 -7.20 -2.91 18.33
C GLU A 151 -8.43 -2.85 17.41
N LEU A 152 -9.26 -3.89 17.48
CA LEU A 152 -10.51 -4.03 16.75
C LEU A 152 -11.68 -4.07 17.72
N HIS A 153 -12.76 -3.38 17.38
CA HIS A 153 -14.03 -3.45 18.10
C HIS A 153 -15.06 -4.10 17.20
N VAL A 154 -15.83 -5.04 17.74
CA VAL A 154 -16.87 -5.75 17.00
C VAL A 154 -18.03 -6.13 17.90
N ASP A 155 -19.24 -6.13 17.35
CA ASP A 155 -20.44 -6.61 18.03
C ASP A 155 -20.67 -8.10 17.72
N LEU A 156 -20.59 -8.93 18.75
CA LEU A 156 -20.98 -10.34 18.70
C LEU A 156 -22.50 -10.48 18.92
N LEU A 157 -23.19 -11.02 17.93
CA LEU A 157 -24.62 -11.31 17.98
C LEU A 157 -24.89 -12.72 18.49
N LEU A 158 -25.65 -12.82 19.57
CA LEU A 158 -26.17 -14.07 20.10
C LEU A 158 -27.61 -14.27 19.58
N ASN A 159 -27.78 -15.26 18.71
CA ASN A 159 -29.02 -15.53 17.97
C ASN A 159 -29.99 -16.49 18.70
N TYR A 160 -29.98 -16.54 20.03
CA TYR A 160 -30.86 -17.41 20.82
C TYR A 160 -31.59 -16.63 21.92
N PRO A 161 -32.93 -16.80 22.10
CA PRO A 161 -33.83 -17.69 21.37
C PRO A 161 -34.34 -17.16 20.01
N SER A 162 -33.97 -15.94 19.62
CA SER A 162 -34.29 -15.32 18.33
C SER A 162 -33.05 -14.66 17.70
N PRO A 163 -33.03 -14.38 16.38
CA PRO A 163 -31.93 -13.66 15.74
C PRO A 163 -31.69 -12.29 16.37
N GLY A 164 -30.43 -11.92 16.60
CA GLY A 164 -30.02 -10.64 17.19
C GLY A 164 -30.55 -10.40 18.61
N PHE A 165 -30.83 -11.46 19.38
CA PHE A 165 -31.44 -11.34 20.70
C PHE A 165 -30.57 -10.57 21.70
N ILE A 166 -29.25 -10.81 21.68
CA ILE A 166 -28.27 -10.08 22.50
C ILE A 166 -27.11 -9.64 21.61
N LYS A 167 -26.66 -8.39 21.80
CA LYS A 167 -25.39 -7.88 21.26
C LYS A 167 -24.38 -7.77 22.38
N LEU A 168 -23.17 -8.27 22.15
CA LEU A 168 -22.04 -8.14 23.07
C LEU A 168 -20.90 -7.41 22.37
N PRO A 169 -20.48 -6.23 22.84
CA PRO A 169 -19.29 -5.58 22.33
C PRO A 169 -18.07 -6.39 22.77
N VAL A 170 -17.22 -6.75 21.81
CA VAL A 170 -15.97 -7.48 22.03
C VAL A 170 -14.83 -6.61 21.57
N LYS A 171 -13.83 -6.45 22.45
CA LYS A 171 -12.55 -5.84 22.09
C LYS A 171 -11.56 -6.93 21.75
N LEU A 172 -10.89 -6.78 20.62
CA LEU A 172 -9.91 -7.72 20.12
C LEU A 172 -8.61 -6.98 19.88
N ARG A 173 -7.50 -7.63 20.16
CA ARG A 173 -6.18 -7.08 19.94
C ARG A 173 -5.36 -8.08 19.16
N ILE A 174 -4.96 -7.67 17.97
CA ILE A 174 -4.00 -8.42 17.17
C ILE A 174 -2.62 -8.22 17.79
N VAL A 175 -1.91 -9.32 18.00
CA VAL A 175 -0.58 -9.39 18.59
C VAL A 175 0.27 -10.44 17.85
N ASP A 176 1.58 -10.45 18.13
CA ASP A 176 2.53 -11.43 17.60
C ASP A 176 2.54 -11.51 16.05
N LEU A 177 2.42 -10.36 15.37
CA LEU A 177 2.60 -10.29 13.91
C LEU A 177 4.07 -10.57 13.59
N GLY A 178 4.34 -11.75 13.04
CA GLY A 178 5.66 -12.17 12.62
C GLY A 178 5.74 -12.28 11.11
N ILE A 179 6.71 -11.60 10.51
CA ILE A 179 6.96 -11.60 9.07
C ILE A 179 8.43 -11.92 8.85
N HIS A 180 8.75 -12.80 7.91
CA HIS A 180 10.12 -12.97 7.45
C HIS A 180 10.09 -13.27 5.96
N SER A 181 10.33 -12.23 5.17
CA SER A 181 9.99 -12.22 3.75
C SER A 181 10.98 -11.41 2.95
N LEU A 182 11.11 -11.76 1.67
CA LEU A 182 11.70 -10.91 0.67
C LEU A 182 10.70 -9.80 0.30
N ALA A 183 11.16 -8.56 0.19
CA ALA A 183 10.35 -7.41 -0.20
C ALA A 183 11.13 -6.49 -1.14
N VAL A 184 10.40 -5.65 -1.86
CA VAL A 184 10.97 -4.53 -2.62
C VAL A 184 10.58 -3.22 -1.98
N ILE A 185 11.54 -2.31 -1.92
CA ILE A 185 11.33 -0.90 -1.56
C ILE A 185 11.81 -0.08 -2.74
N SER A 186 10.90 0.62 -3.41
CA SER A 186 11.19 1.36 -4.64
C SER A 186 10.88 2.82 -4.46
N HIS A 187 11.85 3.69 -4.72
CA HIS A 187 11.64 5.12 -4.81
C HIS A 187 11.47 5.49 -6.28
N VAL A 188 10.29 6.03 -6.64
CA VAL A 188 9.92 6.44 -8.00
C VAL A 188 9.24 7.80 -7.92
N ASN A 189 9.79 8.83 -8.56
CA ASN A 189 9.22 10.19 -8.61
C ASN A 189 8.71 10.69 -7.24
N LYS A 190 9.56 10.66 -6.20
CA LYS A 190 9.25 11.08 -4.81
C LYS A 190 8.23 10.22 -4.06
N VAL A 191 7.73 9.13 -4.65
CA VAL A 191 6.86 8.14 -3.99
C VAL A 191 7.67 6.91 -3.64
N VAL A 192 7.51 6.40 -2.41
CA VAL A 192 8.10 5.13 -1.96
C VAL A 192 7.06 4.03 -2.02
N TYR A 193 7.35 2.97 -2.78
CA TYR A 193 6.56 1.76 -2.85
C TYR A 193 7.18 0.63 -2.04
N ILE A 194 6.37 -0.10 -1.28
CA ILE A 194 6.80 -1.27 -0.49
C ILE A 194 5.88 -2.44 -0.86
N SER A 195 6.46 -3.55 -1.32
CA SER A 195 5.71 -4.76 -1.65
C SER A 195 6.44 -6.01 -1.20
N PHE A 196 5.73 -6.94 -0.56
CA PHE A 196 6.28 -8.22 -0.14
C PHE A 196 6.22 -9.25 -1.27
N LEU A 197 7.32 -9.96 -1.51
CA LEU A 197 7.49 -10.85 -2.66
C LEU A 197 7.35 -12.33 -2.36
N CYS A 198 7.75 -12.79 -1.17
CA CYS A 198 7.51 -14.15 -0.65
C CYS A 198 8.07 -14.31 0.76
N ASP A 199 7.65 -15.34 1.49
CA ASP A 199 8.35 -15.80 2.70
C ASP A 199 9.73 -16.38 2.36
N VAL A 200 10.70 -16.29 3.27
CA VAL A 200 12.04 -16.85 3.04
C VAL A 200 12.10 -18.38 2.96
N THR A 201 11.02 -19.08 3.32
CA THR A 201 10.87 -20.54 3.15
C THR A 201 10.14 -20.93 1.87
N ASP A 202 9.71 -19.96 1.06
CA ASP A 202 9.08 -20.22 -0.24
C ASP A 202 10.10 -20.79 -1.24
N GLU A 203 9.68 -21.77 -2.04
CA GLU A 203 10.52 -22.41 -3.06
C GLU A 203 11.06 -21.41 -4.09
N GLN A 204 10.39 -20.27 -4.27
CA GLN A 204 10.76 -19.24 -5.23
C GLN A 204 11.79 -18.24 -4.67
N PHE A 205 12.08 -18.26 -3.36
CA PHE A 205 12.95 -17.28 -2.71
C PHE A 205 14.29 -17.10 -3.43
N ASP A 206 15.03 -18.18 -3.67
CA ASP A 206 16.34 -18.12 -4.34
C ASP A 206 16.24 -17.63 -5.79
N SER A 207 15.16 -17.99 -6.48
CA SER A 207 14.93 -17.57 -7.86
C SER A 207 14.65 -16.06 -7.95
N LEU A 208 13.84 -15.55 -7.02
CA LEU A 208 13.52 -14.11 -6.92
C LEU A 208 14.71 -13.29 -6.46
N LEU A 209 15.54 -13.85 -5.58
CA LEU A 209 16.78 -13.23 -5.15
C LEU A 209 17.76 -13.05 -6.32
N ALA A 210 17.85 -14.05 -7.20
CA ALA A 210 18.72 -14.02 -8.37
C ALA A 210 18.19 -13.12 -9.49
N ASN A 211 16.87 -13.08 -9.71
CA ASN A 211 16.26 -12.24 -10.74
C ASN A 211 14.83 -11.78 -10.35
N PRO A 212 14.70 -10.64 -9.65
CA PRO A 212 13.40 -10.15 -9.19
C PRO A 212 12.46 -9.73 -10.33
N GLN A 213 13.01 -9.38 -11.50
CA GLN A 213 12.22 -8.98 -12.69
C GLN A 213 11.37 -10.14 -13.26
N GLN A 214 11.62 -11.38 -12.83
CA GLN A 214 10.77 -12.53 -13.18
C GLN A 214 9.35 -12.44 -12.62
N LEU A 215 9.10 -11.60 -11.61
CA LEU A 215 7.75 -11.37 -11.08
C LEU A 215 6.88 -10.58 -12.07
N VAL A 216 7.46 -9.59 -12.71
CA VAL A 216 6.83 -8.69 -13.70
C VAL A 216 6.51 -9.43 -15.00
N SER A 217 7.37 -10.35 -15.42
CA SER A 217 7.24 -11.02 -16.73
C SER A 217 6.28 -12.22 -16.77
N ARG A 218 5.81 -12.71 -15.61
CA ARG A 218 4.88 -13.85 -15.58
C ARG A 218 3.44 -13.36 -15.52
N ASP A 219 2.58 -14.02 -16.28
CA ASP A 219 1.13 -13.90 -16.17
C ASP A 219 0.71 -14.14 -14.70
N GLN A 220 0.28 -13.07 -14.03
CA GLN A 220 -0.02 -13.03 -12.60
C GLN A 220 -1.27 -13.86 -12.27
N SER A 221 -2.09 -14.17 -13.29
CA SER A 221 -3.40 -14.83 -13.20
C SER A 221 -3.37 -16.23 -12.58
N TYR A 222 -2.21 -16.89 -12.53
CA TYR A 222 -2.07 -18.28 -12.08
C TYR A 222 -1.19 -18.48 -10.84
N ARG A 223 -0.66 -17.41 -10.23
CA ARG A 223 0.14 -17.59 -9.01
C ARG A 223 -0.77 -17.68 -7.78
N PRO A 224 -0.62 -18.72 -6.93
CA PRO A 224 -1.23 -18.70 -5.62
C PRO A 224 -0.68 -17.50 -4.84
N ARG A 225 -1.55 -16.72 -4.19
CA ARG A 225 -1.10 -15.60 -3.34
C ARG A 225 -0.19 -16.14 -2.23
N ILE A 226 1.04 -15.65 -2.23
CA ILE A 226 2.11 -15.95 -1.27
C ILE A 226 1.67 -15.62 0.15
N ASP A 227 1.96 -16.51 1.10
CA ASP A 227 1.70 -16.24 2.51
C ASP A 227 2.93 -15.63 3.17
N ILE A 228 2.90 -14.34 3.47
CA ILE A 228 4.03 -13.60 4.04
C ILE A 228 4.02 -13.57 5.57
N ILE A 229 2.91 -14.03 6.19
CA ILE A 229 2.66 -13.93 7.62
C ILE A 229 3.09 -15.24 8.29
N ARG A 230 4.12 -15.24 9.12
CA ARG A 230 4.54 -16.45 9.87
C ARG A 230 3.71 -16.69 11.11
N THR A 231 3.49 -15.64 11.88
CA THR A 231 2.70 -15.68 13.10
C THR A 231 1.72 -14.51 13.11
N LEU A 232 0.53 -14.78 13.61
CA LEU A 232 -0.51 -13.80 13.84
C LEU A 232 -1.41 -14.36 14.93
N LYS A 233 -1.64 -13.61 15.99
CA LYS A 233 -2.55 -13.99 17.07
C LYS A 233 -3.52 -12.87 17.33
N ILE A 234 -4.72 -13.24 17.76
CA ILE A 234 -5.72 -12.30 18.25
C ILE A 234 -6.06 -12.70 19.67
N GLU A 235 -5.97 -11.73 20.59
CA GLU A 235 -6.43 -11.85 21.96
C GLU A 235 -7.74 -11.10 22.11
N SER A 236 -8.74 -11.69 22.79
CA SER A 236 -9.99 -11.02 23.10
C SER A 236 -10.05 -10.58 24.56
N GLU A 237 -10.58 -9.38 24.80
CA GLU A 237 -11.02 -8.94 26.12
C GLU A 237 -12.55 -9.07 26.19
N ILE A 238 -13.01 -9.96 27.06
CA ILE A 238 -14.44 -10.16 27.37
C ILE A 238 -14.68 -9.61 28.78
N GLY A 239 -15.67 -8.74 28.94
CA GLY A 239 -16.02 -8.18 30.26
C GLY A 239 -16.35 -9.27 31.30
N ASP A 240 -16.05 -8.97 32.57
CA ASP A 240 -16.12 -9.83 33.78
C ASP A 240 -17.52 -10.38 34.15
N SER A 241 -18.47 -10.38 33.21
CA SER A 241 -19.77 -11.00 33.39
C SER A 241 -19.66 -12.51 33.16
N GLN A 242 -19.24 -13.24 34.19
CA GLN A 242 -19.60 -14.64 34.51
C GLN A 242 -20.19 -15.43 33.31
N GLY A 243 -19.37 -15.65 32.27
CA GLY A 243 -19.87 -16.06 30.96
C GLY A 243 -20.15 -17.55 30.88
N ASP A 244 -21.38 -17.90 30.49
CA ASP A 244 -21.78 -19.26 30.12
C ASP A 244 -20.84 -19.82 29.03
N GLY A 245 -20.44 -21.10 29.13
CA GLY A 245 -19.39 -21.69 28.27
C GLY A 245 -19.72 -21.66 26.76
N SER A 246 -20.98 -21.38 26.41
CA SER A 246 -21.45 -21.13 25.05
C SER A 246 -20.89 -19.82 24.45
N VAL A 247 -20.76 -18.75 25.25
CA VAL A 247 -20.23 -17.45 24.83
C VAL A 247 -18.74 -17.55 24.51
N LEU A 248 -17.95 -18.19 25.40
CA LEU A 248 -16.50 -18.41 25.20
C LEU A 248 -16.21 -19.21 23.91
N ARG A 249 -17.02 -20.23 23.61
CA ARG A 249 -16.89 -21.00 22.36
C ARG A 249 -17.18 -20.16 21.12
N ASN A 250 -18.11 -19.21 21.22
CA ASN A 250 -18.40 -18.31 20.11
C ASN A 250 -17.27 -17.30 19.93
N VAL A 251 -16.68 -16.76 21.00
CA VAL A 251 -15.53 -15.85 20.91
C VAL A 251 -14.32 -16.51 20.26
N GLY A 252 -14.01 -17.78 20.60
CA GLY A 252 -12.91 -18.50 19.92
C GLY A 252 -13.14 -18.68 18.41
N LYS A 253 -14.40 -18.78 17.95
CA LYS A 253 -14.71 -18.78 16.51
C LYS A 253 -14.49 -17.40 15.88
N VAL A 254 -14.83 -16.34 16.61
CA VAL A 254 -14.60 -14.95 16.19
C VAL A 254 -13.11 -14.67 16.05
N GLU A 255 -12.31 -15.01 17.06
CA GLU A 255 -10.85 -14.87 17.03
C GLU A 255 -10.25 -15.57 15.82
N LYS A 256 -10.62 -16.84 15.59
CA LYS A 256 -10.13 -17.59 14.44
C LYS A 256 -10.56 -16.96 13.12
N PHE A 257 -11.83 -16.61 12.98
CA PHE A 257 -12.37 -15.99 11.77
C PHE A 257 -11.64 -14.68 11.45
N LEU A 258 -11.48 -13.79 12.44
CA LEU A 258 -10.81 -12.51 12.24
C LEU A 258 -9.31 -12.66 12.01
N THR A 259 -8.68 -13.68 12.59
CA THR A 259 -7.27 -14.02 12.31
C THR A 259 -7.10 -14.40 10.85
N ASP A 260 -7.98 -15.29 10.34
CA ASP A 260 -7.95 -15.73 8.94
C ASP A 260 -8.26 -14.55 8.01
N MET A 261 -9.24 -13.71 8.36
CA MET A 261 -9.63 -12.54 7.60
C MET A 261 -8.51 -11.48 7.52
N LEU A 262 -7.88 -11.14 8.64
CA LEU A 262 -6.76 -10.20 8.65
C LEU A 262 -5.56 -10.77 7.90
N ARG A 263 -5.23 -12.07 8.08
CA ARG A 263 -4.16 -12.71 7.31
C ARG A 263 -4.43 -12.61 5.81
N GLN A 264 -5.69 -12.74 5.40
CA GLN A 264 -6.09 -12.53 4.01
C GLN A 264 -5.91 -11.06 3.59
N VAL A 265 -6.38 -10.07 4.35
CA VAL A 265 -6.20 -8.65 4.02
C VAL A 265 -4.73 -8.29 3.88
N LEU A 266 -3.91 -8.64 4.87
CA LEU A 266 -2.48 -8.34 4.84
C LEU A 266 -1.79 -9.01 3.65
N ARG A 267 -2.19 -10.24 3.31
CA ARG A 267 -1.69 -10.92 2.11
C ARG A 267 -2.14 -10.22 0.83
N ASP A 268 -3.41 -9.88 0.76
CA ASP A 268 -4.03 -9.45 -0.49
C ASP A 268 -3.56 -8.06 -0.89
N GLU A 269 -3.21 -7.24 0.10
CA GLU A 269 -2.94 -5.82 -0.05
C GLU A 269 -1.44 -5.48 0.09
N LEU A 270 -0.69 -6.19 0.95
CA LEU A 270 0.75 -5.91 1.14
C LEU A 270 1.66 -6.76 0.24
N ALA A 271 1.19 -7.94 -0.17
CA ALA A 271 1.98 -8.86 -0.97
C ALA A 271 1.76 -8.63 -2.46
N TRP A 272 2.84 -8.72 -3.25
CA TRP A 272 2.81 -8.52 -4.70
C TRP A 272 1.69 -9.35 -5.36
N PRO A 273 0.86 -8.75 -6.23
CA PRO A 273 1.00 -7.43 -6.86
C PRO A 273 0.43 -6.26 -6.04
N GLY A 274 0.03 -6.45 -4.79
CA GLY A 274 -0.29 -5.34 -3.88
C GLY A 274 0.97 -4.64 -3.38
N TRP A 275 0.85 -3.36 -3.03
CA TRP A 275 1.92 -2.56 -2.45
C TRP A 275 1.37 -1.44 -1.58
N ILE A 276 2.19 -0.99 -0.65
CA ILE A 276 2.03 0.29 0.06
C ILE A 276 2.73 1.36 -0.76
N SER A 277 2.08 2.49 -1.04
CA SER A 277 2.71 3.71 -1.54
C SER A 277 2.71 4.79 -0.46
N LEU A 278 3.83 5.50 -0.37
CA LEU A 278 4.04 6.63 0.54
C LEU A 278 4.44 7.82 -0.33
N ASP A 279 3.53 8.77 -0.50
CA ASP A 279 3.81 10.01 -1.23
C ASP A 279 4.44 11.04 -0.29
N PHE A 280 5.60 11.57 -0.69
CA PHE A 280 6.33 12.61 0.02
C PHE A 280 6.32 13.95 -0.73
N ASN A 281 5.43 14.14 -1.70
CA ASN A 281 5.19 15.45 -2.31
C ASN A 281 4.48 16.39 -1.34
N ASP A 282 5.25 17.02 -0.46
CA ASP A 282 4.89 18.29 0.19
C ASP A 282 6.18 19.15 0.27
N GLU A 283 6.07 20.45 -0.06
CA GLU A 283 7.11 21.52 -0.05
C GLU A 283 7.67 22.01 -1.42
N GLU A 284 6.84 22.31 -2.42
CA GLU A 284 7.32 23.17 -3.54
C GLU A 284 6.24 24.07 -4.19
N SER A 285 5.12 24.31 -3.51
CA SER A 285 4.14 25.32 -3.93
C SER A 285 3.88 26.24 -2.74
N ASP A 286 4.48 27.44 -2.76
CA ASP A 286 3.99 28.70 -2.16
C ASP A 286 5.10 29.78 -2.03
N GLU A 287 6.06 29.86 -2.96
CA GLU A 287 7.00 31.01 -3.03
C GLU A 287 7.23 31.51 -4.48
N GLU A 288 6.19 31.66 -5.28
CA GLU A 288 6.23 32.53 -6.46
C GLU A 288 4.89 33.24 -6.56
N ASP A 289 4.76 34.44 -5.98
CA ASP A 289 3.81 35.51 -6.41
C ASP A 289 3.76 36.70 -5.43
N GLU A 290 4.87 37.27 -4.96
CA GLU A 290 4.87 38.63 -4.40
C GLU A 290 6.21 39.33 -4.66
N ASP A 291 6.47 39.79 -5.89
CA ASP A 291 7.43 40.89 -6.13
C ASP A 291 7.27 41.45 -7.56
N ASP A 292 6.11 42.06 -7.85
CA ASP A 292 5.97 42.94 -9.02
C ASP A 292 4.94 44.05 -8.76
N GLN A 293 5.23 44.88 -7.76
CA GLN A 293 4.59 46.19 -7.60
C GLN A 293 5.46 47.15 -6.80
N GLN A 294 6.52 47.66 -7.45
CA GLN A 294 7.15 48.92 -7.07
C GLN A 294 7.96 49.47 -8.25
N ASN A 295 7.28 50.12 -9.18
CA ASN A 295 7.89 51.09 -10.10
C ASN A 295 6.88 52.18 -10.43
N GLU A 296 6.54 53.00 -9.42
CA GLU A 296 6.10 54.36 -9.65
C GLU A 296 6.91 55.29 -8.74
N ASP A 297 7.22 56.46 -9.27
CA ASP A 297 7.89 57.61 -8.66
C ASP A 297 9.42 57.63 -8.63
N SER A 298 9.99 58.14 -9.72
CA SER A 298 11.08 59.11 -9.62
C SER A 298 10.94 60.17 -10.72
N VAL A 299 10.31 61.27 -10.32
CA VAL A 299 10.19 62.53 -11.08
C VAL A 299 11.57 63.19 -11.16
N ASP A 300 11.99 63.48 -12.39
CA ASP A 300 13.24 64.14 -12.75
C ASP A 300 13.16 65.66 -12.44
N PRO A 301 14.10 66.26 -11.67
CA PRO A 301 14.15 67.70 -11.51
C PRO A 301 15.03 68.35 -12.57
N LEU A 302 14.39 69.22 -13.37
CA LEU A 302 15.01 70.19 -14.28
C LEU A 302 15.99 71.12 -13.56
N GLU A 303 17.17 71.32 -14.14
CA GLU A 303 17.93 72.60 -14.14
C GLU A 303 18.92 72.63 -15.32
N PRO A 304 19.41 73.81 -15.79
CA PRO A 304 18.84 75.16 -15.68
C PRO A 304 18.55 75.82 -17.05
#